data_AF-A0A961GNH5-F1
#
_entry.id   AF-A0A961GNH5-F1
#
_cell.length_a   1.000
_cell.length_b   1.000
_cell.length_c   1.000
_cell.angle_alpha   90.00
_cell.angle_beta   90.00
_cell.angle_gamma   90.00
#
_symmetry.space_group_name_H-M   'P 1'
#
loop_
_entity.id
_entity.type
_entity.pdbx_description
1 polymer ?
#
loop_
_entity_poly.entity_id
_entity_poly.type
_entity_poly.pdbx_seq_one_letter_code
_entity_poly.pdbx_strand_id
1 'polypeptide(L)'
;MAVKIKLTRLGKIRNPQYRVAVADARTRRDGRAIEVIGRYHPKEDPSLIEIDSERAQYWLSVGAQPTEPVLKLLKITGDWQKFKGLPGAEGTLKVKEPKPSKLELFNAALAGADGASGGEAVQLKKKKAPKKADDKADDTAEAPAEAEPAAESAEPAAE
;
A
#
# COMPACT_ATOMS: atom_id res chain seq x y z
N MET A 1 13.35 15.32 -27.61
CA MET A 1 13.47 14.57 -26.34
C MET A 1 12.90 15.46 -25.27
N ALA A 2 12.04 14.97 -24.38
CA ALA A 2 11.27 15.84 -23.49
C ALA A 2 10.85 15.10 -22.22
N VAL A 3 11.40 15.53 -21.08
CA VAL A 3 11.01 15.01 -19.76
C VAL A 3 9.63 15.55 -19.38
N LYS A 4 8.74 14.66 -18.97
CA LYS A 4 7.39 14.99 -18.48
C LYS A 4 7.15 14.42 -17.09
N ILE A 5 6.38 15.15 -16.29
CA ILE A 5 5.87 14.66 -15.02
C ILE A 5 4.47 14.09 -15.27
N LYS A 6 4.34 12.76 -15.12
CA LYS A 6 3.13 11.99 -15.45
C LYS A 6 2.66 11.14 -14.26
N LEU A 7 1.37 10.79 -14.28
CA LEU A 7 0.81 9.81 -13.36
C LEU A 7 0.98 8.39 -13.93
N THR A 8 1.88 7.61 -13.33
CA THR A 8 2.00 6.16 -13.57
C THR A 8 0.88 5.45 -12.82
N ARG A 9 0.12 4.56 -13.48
CA ARG A 9 -1.04 3.89 -12.89
C ARG A 9 -0.63 2.57 -12.24
N LEU A 10 -0.89 2.47 -10.94
CA LEU A 10 -0.81 1.25 -10.13
C LEU A 10 -2.19 0.91 -9.54
N GLY A 11 -2.23 -0.11 -8.68
CA GLY A 11 -3.45 -0.55 -8.01
C GLY A 11 -4.39 -1.38 -8.90
N LYS A 12 -5.31 -2.07 -8.22
CA LYS A 12 -6.23 -3.06 -8.82
C LYS A 12 -7.36 -2.41 -9.63
N ILE A 13 -8.20 -3.26 -10.24
CA ILE A 13 -9.46 -2.82 -10.83
C ILE A 13 -10.34 -2.16 -9.75
N ARG A 14 -11.07 -1.09 -10.10
CA ARG A 14 -11.88 -0.26 -9.18
C ARG A 14 -11.14 0.39 -7.99
N ASN A 15 -9.81 0.27 -7.88
CA ASN A 15 -8.99 1.03 -6.91
C ASN A 15 -7.65 1.48 -7.54
N PRO A 16 -7.66 2.56 -8.36
CA PRO A 16 -6.45 3.10 -8.97
C PRO A 16 -5.63 3.89 -7.95
N GLN A 17 -4.32 3.64 -7.93
CA GLN A 17 -3.33 4.41 -7.18
C GLN A 17 -2.32 4.95 -8.18
N TYR A 18 -1.81 6.17 -7.98
CA TYR A 18 -0.88 6.79 -8.92
C TYR A 18 0.44 7.16 -8.25
N ARG A 19 1.54 6.99 -8.99
CA ARG A 19 2.84 7.60 -8.67
C ARG A 19 3.03 8.84 -9.53
N VAL A 20 3.46 9.93 -8.92
CA VAL A 20 3.92 11.14 -9.62
C VAL A 20 5.36 10.84 -10.08
N ALA A 21 5.52 10.54 -11.36
CA ALA A 21 6.76 10.02 -11.92
C ALA A 21 7.31 10.93 -13.01
N VAL A 22 8.63 11.12 -12.98
CA VAL A 22 9.38 11.88 -13.98
C VAL A 22 9.98 10.90 -14.99
N ALA A 23 9.70 11.09 -16.29
CA ALA A 23 10.23 10.25 -17.36
C ALA A 23 10.18 10.96 -18.73
N ASP A 24 10.93 10.48 -19.72
CA ASP A 24 10.80 10.99 -21.10
C ASP A 24 9.42 10.66 -21.70
N ALA A 25 8.87 11.61 -22.46
CA ALA A 25 7.55 11.57 -23.08
C ALA A 25 7.30 10.37 -24.01
N ARG A 26 8.34 9.74 -24.57
CA ARG A 26 8.24 8.55 -25.42
C ARG A 26 8.01 7.26 -24.63
N THR A 27 8.22 7.27 -23.31
CA THR A 27 8.03 6.08 -22.47
C THR A 27 6.55 5.78 -22.22
N ARG A 28 6.16 4.49 -22.33
CA ARG A 28 4.83 3.96 -21.95
C ARG A 28 4.38 4.50 -20.58
N ARG A 29 3.06 4.69 -20.37
CA ARG A 29 2.48 5.17 -19.10
C ARG A 29 3.16 4.53 -17.89
N ASP A 30 3.12 3.20 -17.83
CA ASP A 30 3.73 2.37 -16.79
C ASP A 30 5.04 1.73 -17.33
N GLY A 31 5.94 2.59 -17.79
CA GLY A 31 7.29 2.26 -18.23
C GLY A 31 8.35 2.64 -17.17
N ARG A 32 9.63 2.56 -17.55
CA ARG A 32 10.75 3.00 -16.70
C ARG A 32 10.62 4.51 -16.39
N ALA A 33 10.62 4.86 -15.11
CA ALA A 33 10.77 6.24 -14.66
C ALA A 33 12.25 6.59 -14.52
N ILE A 34 12.57 7.89 -14.55
CA ILE A 34 13.84 8.44 -14.08
C ILE A 34 13.77 8.52 -12.55
N GLU A 35 12.68 9.11 -12.02
CA GLU A 35 12.46 9.32 -10.60
C GLU A 35 10.96 9.26 -10.26
N VAL A 36 10.64 8.96 -9.00
CA VAL A 36 9.28 9.04 -8.45
C VAL A 36 9.29 10.09 -7.35
N ILE A 37 8.63 11.23 -7.59
CA ILE A 37 8.63 12.39 -6.71
C ILE A 37 7.37 12.49 -5.83
N GLY A 38 6.50 11.47 -5.84
CA GLY A 38 5.26 11.51 -5.06
C GLY A 38 4.25 10.40 -5.35
N ARG A 39 3.13 10.43 -4.62
CA ARG A 39 1.97 9.54 -4.77
C ARG A 39 0.64 10.31 -4.74
N TYR A 40 -0.36 9.77 -5.42
CA TYR A 40 -1.72 10.32 -5.47
C TYR A 40 -2.77 9.20 -5.44
N HIS A 41 -3.63 9.19 -4.43
CA HIS A 41 -4.72 8.22 -4.28
C HIS A 41 -6.10 8.93 -4.34
N PRO A 42 -6.75 9.02 -5.50
CA PRO A 42 -8.04 9.71 -5.67
C PRO A 42 -9.23 9.00 -5.01
N LYS A 43 -9.04 7.78 -4.48
CA LYS A 43 -10.07 6.98 -3.84
C LYS A 43 -10.00 7.00 -2.31
N GLU A 44 -9.03 7.73 -1.76
CA GLU A 44 -9.05 8.10 -0.35
C GLU A 44 -9.87 9.38 -0.17
N ASP A 45 -10.47 9.52 1.01
CA ASP A 45 -11.22 10.70 1.42
C ASP A 45 -10.69 11.21 2.77
N PRO A 46 -10.12 12.43 2.84
CA PRO A 46 -9.71 13.25 1.70
C PRO A 46 -8.67 12.53 0.82
N SER A 47 -8.58 12.92 -0.46
CA SER A 47 -7.67 12.26 -1.41
C SER A 47 -6.21 12.54 -1.08
N LEU A 48 -5.46 11.47 -0.80
CA LEU A 48 -4.05 11.55 -0.43
C LEU A 48 -3.22 12.09 -1.60
N ILE A 49 -2.54 13.22 -1.36
CA ILE A 49 -1.56 13.83 -2.26
C ILE A 49 -0.27 13.96 -1.45
N GLU A 50 0.81 13.36 -1.91
CA GLU A 50 2.14 13.54 -1.35
C GLU A 50 3.11 13.80 -2.51
N ILE A 51 3.82 14.91 -2.45
CA ILE A 51 4.83 15.31 -3.43
C ILE A 51 6.05 15.80 -2.64
N ASP A 52 7.24 15.35 -3.04
CA ASP A 52 8.50 15.92 -2.58
C ASP A 52 8.69 17.28 -3.25
N SER A 53 8.48 18.35 -2.47
CA SER A 53 8.59 19.72 -2.97
C SER A 53 9.99 20.06 -3.47
N GLU A 54 11.08 19.55 -2.87
CA GLU A 54 12.44 19.88 -3.30
C GLU A 54 12.73 19.26 -4.68
N ARG A 55 12.42 17.97 -4.82
CA ARG A 55 12.55 17.25 -6.09
C ARG A 55 11.59 17.79 -7.15
N ALA A 56 10.38 18.23 -6.77
CA ALA A 56 9.46 18.92 -7.67
C ALA A 56 10.02 20.25 -8.19
N GLN A 57 10.58 21.12 -7.32
CA GLN A 57 11.21 22.37 -7.75
C GLN A 57 12.41 22.11 -8.68
N TYR A 58 13.27 21.13 -8.36
CA TYR A 58 14.39 20.73 -9.22
C TYR A 58 13.93 20.28 -10.61
N TRP A 59 12.93 19.40 -10.69
CA TRP A 59 12.46 18.92 -11.99
C TRP A 59 11.75 19.99 -12.81
N LEU A 60 11.05 20.93 -12.17
CA LEU A 60 10.47 22.09 -12.84
C LEU A 60 11.54 23.07 -13.34
N SER A 61 12.63 23.29 -12.60
CA SER A 61 13.71 24.21 -13.00
C SER A 61 14.56 23.70 -14.17
N VAL A 62 14.78 22.38 -14.28
CA VAL A 62 15.36 21.74 -15.48
C VAL A 62 14.36 21.60 -16.64
N GLY A 63 13.16 22.18 -16.52
CA GLY A 63 12.19 22.32 -17.61
C GLY A 63 11.26 21.12 -17.83
N ALA A 64 11.15 20.16 -16.88
CA ALA A 64 10.24 19.03 -17.02
C ALA A 64 8.77 19.51 -17.09
N GLN A 65 8.04 19.05 -18.10
CA GLN A 65 6.69 19.55 -18.38
C GLN A 65 5.64 18.72 -17.61
N PRO A 66 4.88 19.29 -16.65
CA PRO A 66 3.82 18.57 -15.98
C PRO A 66 2.63 18.31 -16.91
N THR A 67 2.05 17.11 -16.82
CA THR A 67 0.77 16.80 -17.46
C THR A 67 -0.40 17.45 -16.72
N GLU A 68 -1.51 17.73 -17.39
CA GLU A 68 -2.69 18.41 -16.80
C GLU A 68 -3.13 17.94 -15.41
N PRO A 69 -3.29 16.63 -15.11
CA PRO A 69 -3.65 16.19 -13.76
C PRO A 69 -2.53 16.46 -12.76
N VAL A 70 -1.25 16.32 -13.13
CA VAL A 70 -0.12 16.65 -12.26
C VAL A 70 -0.04 18.16 -12.00
N LEU A 71 -0.32 18.99 -13.00
CA LEU A 71 -0.39 20.45 -12.84
C LEU A 71 -1.51 20.86 -11.85
N LYS A 72 -2.64 20.14 -11.82
CA LYS A 72 -3.69 20.32 -10.79
C LYS A 72 -3.20 19.90 -9.40
N LEU A 73 -2.47 18.79 -9.26
CA LEU A 73 -1.89 18.37 -7.98
C LEU A 73 -0.83 19.35 -7.46
N LEU A 74 0.13 19.76 -8.29
CA LEU A 74 1.15 20.76 -7.94
C LEU A 74 0.54 22.12 -7.58
N LYS A 75 -0.68 22.43 -8.06
CA LYS A 75 -1.45 23.61 -7.65
C LYS A 75 -2.16 23.48 -6.29
N ILE A 76 -2.45 22.26 -5.84
CA ILE A 76 -3.09 21.96 -4.54
C ILE A 76 -2.03 21.88 -3.43
N THR A 77 -0.86 21.31 -3.73
CA THR A 77 0.32 21.31 -2.83
C THR A 77 1.01 22.67 -2.77
N GLY A 78 0.98 23.42 -3.88
CA GLY A 78 1.53 24.78 -3.99
C GLY A 78 2.91 24.87 -4.64
N ASP A 79 3.52 23.74 -4.99
CA ASP A 79 4.80 23.68 -5.72
C ASP A 79 4.78 24.48 -7.03
N TRP A 80 3.65 24.51 -7.74
CA TRP A 80 3.54 25.27 -8.99
C TRP A 80 3.56 26.78 -8.77
N GLN A 81 2.89 27.25 -7.72
CA GLN A 81 2.84 28.66 -7.34
C GLN A 81 4.20 29.11 -6.82
N LYS A 82 4.85 28.29 -5.98
CA LYS A 82 6.24 28.47 -5.52
C LYS A 82 7.22 28.56 -6.70
N PHE A 83 7.11 27.67 -7.68
CA PHE A 83 7.93 27.69 -8.90
C PHE A 83 7.71 28.93 -9.79
N LYS A 84 6.53 29.56 -9.71
CA LYS A 84 6.15 30.72 -10.54
C LYS A 84 6.16 32.05 -9.79
N GLY A 85 6.54 32.09 -8.52
CA GLY A 85 6.47 33.30 -7.69
C GLY A 85 5.04 33.84 -7.53
N LEU A 86 4.02 33.00 -7.68
CA LEU A 86 2.61 33.38 -7.56
C LEU A 86 2.14 33.21 -6.11
N PRO A 87 1.33 34.14 -5.57
CA PRO A 87 0.80 34.02 -4.21
C PRO A 87 -0.29 32.96 -4.09
N GLY A 88 -0.44 32.40 -2.88
CA GLY A 88 -1.65 31.68 -2.44
C GLY A 88 -1.75 30.21 -2.87
N ALA A 89 -1.05 29.30 -2.17
CA ALA A 89 -1.22 27.86 -2.38
C ALA A 89 -0.86 26.93 -1.21
N GLU A 90 -0.16 27.43 -0.18
CA GLU A 90 0.09 26.68 1.06
C GLU A 90 -1.23 26.53 1.84
N GLY A 91 -2.00 25.47 1.59
CA GLY A 91 -3.20 25.15 2.37
C GLY A 91 -4.40 24.49 1.69
N THR A 92 -4.37 24.15 0.39
CA THR A 92 -5.53 23.45 -0.25
C THR A 92 -5.53 21.93 0.01
N LEU A 93 -4.42 21.38 0.51
CA LEU A 93 -4.24 19.95 0.74
C LEU A 93 -4.94 19.51 2.03
N LYS A 94 -6.10 18.86 1.89
CA LYS A 94 -6.85 18.27 3.01
C LYS A 94 -6.16 17.00 3.51
N VAL A 95 -5.55 17.06 4.70
CA VAL A 95 -4.97 15.89 5.37
C VAL A 95 -6.07 15.09 6.07
N LYS A 96 -5.97 13.76 6.04
CA LYS A 96 -6.89 12.88 6.78
C LYS A 96 -6.49 12.81 8.25
N GLU A 97 -7.45 12.97 9.15
CA GLU A 97 -7.21 12.81 10.59
C GLU A 97 -6.61 11.43 10.91
N PRO A 98 -5.59 11.34 11.78
CA PRO A 98 -4.98 10.09 12.15
C PRO A 98 -6.00 9.22 12.89
N LYS A 99 -6.13 7.95 12.48
CA LYS A 99 -6.97 6.99 13.21
C LYS A 99 -6.32 6.71 14.58
N PRO A 100 -7.09 6.69 15.69
CA PRO A 100 -6.55 6.37 17.00
C PRO A 100 -5.88 4.99 17.00
N SER A 101 -4.76 4.87 17.71
CA SER A 101 -3.96 3.65 17.73
C SER A 101 -4.69 2.52 18.46
N LYS A 102 -4.28 1.28 18.19
CA LYS A 102 -4.86 0.11 18.87
C LYS A 102 -4.58 0.10 20.37
N LEU A 103 -3.55 0.79 20.85
CA LEU A 103 -3.25 0.95 22.27
C LEU A 103 -4.20 1.95 22.94
N GLU A 104 -4.48 3.09 22.30
CA GLU A 104 -5.45 4.07 22.81
C GLU A 104 -6.87 3.47 22.87
N LEU A 105 -7.26 2.72 21.82
CA LEU A 105 -8.54 2.00 21.80
C LEU A 105 -8.64 0.91 22.88
N PHE A 106 -7.53 0.23 23.20
CA PHE A 106 -7.47 -0.76 24.28
C PHE A 106 -7.54 -0.12 25.66
N ASN A 107 -6.77 0.95 25.89
CA ASN A 107 -6.74 1.67 27.16
C ASN A 107 -8.09 2.36 27.46
N ALA A 108 -8.75 2.92 26.44
CA ALA A 108 -10.10 3.46 26.58
C ALA A 108 -11.15 2.38 26.91
N ALA A 109 -11.02 1.18 26.35
CA ALA A 109 -11.89 0.05 26.67
C ALA A 109 -11.69 -0.47 28.11
N LEU A 110 -10.45 -0.50 28.60
CA LEU A 110 -10.17 -0.84 30.01
C LEU A 110 -10.75 0.21 30.97
N ALA A 111 -10.48 1.50 30.75
CA ALA A 111 -11.01 2.57 31.59
C ALA A 111 -12.56 2.59 31.65
N GLY A 112 -13.23 2.22 30.55
CA GLY A 112 -14.69 2.04 30.52
C GLY A 112 -15.18 0.79 31.25
N ALA A 113 -14.36 -0.25 31.41
CA ALA A 113 -14.69 -1.47 32.14
C ALA A 113 -14.47 -1.31 33.66
N ASP A 114 -13.37 -0.66 34.07
CA ASP A 114 -13.11 -0.37 35.50
C ASP A 114 -14.21 0.51 36.11
N GLY A 115 -14.70 1.50 35.34
CA GLY A 115 -15.87 2.33 35.71
C GLY A 115 -17.23 1.61 35.74
N ALA A 116 -17.28 0.33 35.36
CA ALA A 116 -18.50 -0.48 35.31
C ALA A 116 -18.43 -1.75 36.21
N SER A 117 -17.44 -1.83 37.10
CA SER A 117 -17.19 -2.99 37.98
C SER A 117 -18.15 -3.09 39.19
N GLY A 118 -19.46 -2.94 38.94
CA GLY A 118 -20.54 -2.95 39.92
C GLY A 118 -21.67 -3.94 39.60
N GLY A 119 -21.34 -5.18 39.21
CA GLY A 119 -22.35 -6.20 38.88
C GLY A 119 -21.77 -7.61 38.70
N GLU A 120 -22.25 -8.54 39.53
CA GLU A 120 -22.09 -10.01 39.57
C GLU A 120 -21.16 -10.75 38.57
N ALA A 121 -20.26 -11.56 39.14
CA ALA A 121 -19.45 -12.54 38.41
C ALA A 121 -20.19 -13.89 38.21
N VAL A 122 -20.54 -14.23 36.97
CA VAL A 122 -21.06 -15.56 36.61
C VAL A 122 -19.91 -16.49 36.18
N GLN A 123 -19.35 -17.26 37.13
CA GLN A 123 -18.33 -18.28 36.81
C GLN A 123 -18.97 -19.59 36.29
N LEU A 124 -18.86 -19.87 35.00
CA LEU A 124 -19.30 -21.15 34.43
C LEU A 124 -18.21 -22.23 34.57
N LYS A 125 -18.15 -22.89 35.74
CA LYS A 125 -17.20 -23.98 36.02
C LYS A 125 -17.55 -25.29 35.29
N LYS A 126 -16.69 -25.65 34.33
CA LYS A 126 -16.11 -27.01 34.15
C LYS A 126 -17.09 -28.20 34.01
N LYS A 127 -17.19 -28.79 32.81
CA LYS A 127 -17.48 -30.24 32.68
C LYS A 127 -16.61 -30.93 31.62
N LYS A 128 -16.31 -32.21 31.90
CA LYS A 128 -15.33 -33.10 31.24
C LYS A 128 -15.65 -33.39 29.77
N ALA A 129 -14.60 -33.63 28.97
CA ALA A 129 -14.69 -34.35 27.71
C ALA A 129 -14.55 -35.89 27.91
N PRO A 130 -15.03 -36.69 26.95
CA PRO A 130 -14.27 -37.86 26.49
C PRO A 130 -14.22 -38.01 24.95
N LYS A 131 -13.17 -38.69 24.45
CA LYS A 131 -13.04 -39.30 23.10
C LYS A 131 -13.71 -40.71 23.10
N LYS A 132 -13.98 -41.45 22.01
CA LYS A 132 -13.47 -41.44 20.61
C LYS A 132 -14.31 -40.57 19.63
N ALA A 133 -15.13 -41.00 18.65
CA ALA A 133 -15.64 -42.31 18.19
C ALA A 133 -15.30 -42.61 16.70
N ASP A 134 -15.99 -43.59 16.09
CA ASP A 134 -16.02 -43.93 14.65
C ASP A 134 -17.18 -43.14 13.97
N ASP A 135 -17.21 -42.85 12.67
CA ASP A 135 -17.08 -43.78 11.52
C ASP A 135 -16.16 -43.26 10.39
N LYS A 136 -15.79 -44.14 9.44
CA LYS A 136 -14.98 -43.81 8.25
C LYS A 136 -15.22 -44.81 7.09
N ALA A 137 -16.16 -44.46 6.21
CA ALA A 137 -16.49 -45.14 4.95
C ALA A 137 -17.01 -44.09 3.94
N ASP A 138 -16.74 -44.12 2.64
CA ASP A 138 -15.79 -44.95 1.86
C ASP A 138 -15.50 -44.27 0.50
N ASP A 139 -14.70 -44.93 -0.35
CA ASP A 139 -14.78 -44.91 -1.84
C ASP A 139 -14.26 -43.65 -2.61
N THR A 140 -13.52 -43.73 -3.73
CA THR A 140 -12.63 -44.77 -4.32
C THR A 140 -11.81 -44.21 -5.50
N ALA A 141 -10.67 -44.84 -5.80
CA ALA A 141 -9.88 -44.74 -7.05
C ALA A 141 -9.30 -43.34 -7.43
N GLU A 142 -8.31 -43.23 -8.34
CA GLU A 142 -7.57 -44.26 -9.07
C GLU A 142 -6.07 -43.89 -9.14
N ALA A 143 -5.20 -44.91 -9.18
CA ALA A 143 -3.79 -44.76 -9.55
C ALA A 143 -3.57 -45.46 -10.90
N PRO A 144 -2.60 -44.98 -11.71
CA PRO A 144 -1.46 -45.88 -11.94
C PRO A 144 -0.10 -45.18 -12.15
N ALA A 145 0.96 -45.97 -12.00
CA ALA A 145 2.21 -45.96 -12.79
C ALA A 145 3.11 -44.69 -12.84
N GLU A 146 4.45 -44.78 -12.81
CA GLU A 146 5.39 -45.85 -12.38
C GLU A 146 6.83 -45.27 -12.33
N ALA A 147 7.81 -46.15 -12.04
CA ALA A 147 9.24 -46.01 -12.29
C ALA A 147 10.10 -45.09 -11.38
N GLU A 148 11.35 -45.52 -11.22
CA GLU A 148 12.42 -44.91 -10.42
C GLU A 148 13.20 -43.85 -11.25
N PRO A 149 14.22 -43.19 -10.68
CA PRO A 149 15.55 -43.82 -10.73
C PRO A 149 16.41 -43.66 -9.47
N ALA A 150 17.25 -44.66 -9.21
CA ALA A 150 18.45 -44.51 -8.40
C ALA A 150 19.65 -44.08 -9.26
N ALA A 151 20.54 -43.23 -8.74
CA ALA A 151 21.93 -43.09 -9.20
C ALA A 151 22.80 -42.32 -8.18
N GLU A 152 23.66 -43.04 -7.48
CA GLU A 152 24.82 -42.52 -6.75
C GLU A 152 25.98 -42.30 -7.74
N SER A 153 26.69 -41.16 -7.72
CA SER A 153 28.13 -41.06 -8.07
C SER A 153 28.75 -39.66 -7.97
N ALA A 154 29.95 -39.63 -7.38
CA ALA A 154 31.13 -38.83 -7.77
C ALA A 154 31.10 -37.28 -7.77
N GLU A 155 31.64 -36.72 -6.67
CA GLU A 155 32.69 -35.67 -6.72
C GLU A 155 33.93 -36.17 -7.53
N PRO A 156 34.83 -35.30 -8.07
CA PRO A 156 35.44 -34.19 -7.33
C PRO A 156 35.66 -32.86 -8.08
N ALA A 157 35.97 -31.82 -7.31
CA ALA A 157 36.63 -30.60 -7.78
C ALA A 157 38.16 -30.73 -7.62
N ALA A 158 38.93 -29.98 -8.43
CA ALA A 158 40.39 -29.98 -8.39
C ALA A 158 40.96 -28.70 -7.72
N GLU A 159 42.17 -28.84 -7.18
CA GLU A 159 43.11 -27.75 -6.80
C GLU A 159 44.23 -27.68 -7.84
#